data_AF-A0A7J4G1Y0-F1
#
_entry.id   AF-A0A7J4G1Y0-F1
#
_cell.length_a   1.000
_cell.length_b   1.000
_cell.length_c   1.000
_cell.angle_alpha   90.00
_cell.angle_beta   90.00
_cell.angle_gamma   90.00
#
_symmetry.space_group_name_H-M   'P 1'
#
loop_
_entity.id
_entity.type
_entity.pdbx_description
1 polymer ?
#
loop_
_entity_poly.entity_id
_entity_poly.type
_entity_poly.pdbx_seq_one_letter_code
_entity_poly.pdbx_strand_id
1 'polypeptide(L)'
;MGRIVKKLLILFILLLPVRGEVIHDLNLNNNYIEINSTLILHSKNYLDYWEITIPLQEDSKVISVQDDIGKIHYNFSNNELIFRTNNKRAKTRIINIMYEVPLKREYDFLFVNLNLFGFENETYVVIAPNFQYFFIPNAEIEYGSKIKAKGRGALEVKILFGGKNESKHYFTNSNFDLDKVEYYFWILESITGLKIPTKFGILILPKNKYKGEFEEWSSGTFKDGLIVVREDLDEDEKIATIMHETMHGFNSFVLDWDATNISWFDEGTATYVSSIMFRILNQSKPEIFGESIIWREGNKIYTLEPNQKPVDLWNYYKKNENWMLFWNPRKYSDWRREFGYAYSELFIRDYLKDNATALRRVYKELLKINKIVENSYERNQIIQKILGKEFRPCYSLDLEEIRNCTYKLNKMKFVIEKNGKKIDYKVEIPELPKEEVDMIYKITNFIIEKIREIYLILINFLIL
;
A
#
# COMPACT_ATOMS: atom_id res chain seq x y z
N MET A 1 -7.90 -9.60 -66.16
CA MET A 1 -6.98 -9.64 -65.00
C MET A 1 -7.52 -8.71 -63.91
N GLY A 2 -8.39 -9.23 -63.05
CA GLY A 2 -9.06 -8.46 -62.01
C GLY A 2 -8.16 -8.28 -60.79
N ARG A 3 -7.96 -7.03 -60.36
CA ARG A 3 -7.37 -6.69 -59.06
C ARG A 3 -8.32 -7.12 -57.96
N ILE A 4 -8.03 -8.24 -57.32
CA ILE A 4 -8.66 -8.61 -56.05
C ILE A 4 -8.08 -7.68 -54.98
N VAL A 5 -8.91 -6.75 -54.53
CA VAL A 5 -8.69 -5.94 -53.34
C VAL A 5 -8.57 -6.90 -52.15
N LYS A 6 -7.38 -7.05 -51.58
CA LYS A 6 -7.20 -7.65 -50.24
C LYS A 6 -7.84 -6.70 -49.23
N LYS A 7 -9.14 -6.86 -48.98
CA LYS A 7 -9.77 -6.33 -47.77
C LYS A 7 -9.25 -7.15 -46.60
N LEU A 8 -8.36 -6.53 -45.83
CA LEU A 8 -7.95 -6.97 -44.51
C LEU A 8 -9.21 -6.97 -43.62
N LEU A 9 -9.85 -8.13 -43.49
CA LEU A 9 -10.95 -8.32 -42.54
C LEU A 9 -10.30 -8.54 -41.16
N ILE A 10 -9.96 -7.44 -40.49
CA ILE A 10 -9.74 -7.45 -39.03
C ILE A 10 -11.12 -7.66 -38.42
N LEU A 11 -11.49 -8.92 -38.23
CA LEU A 11 -12.75 -9.31 -37.63
C LEU A 11 -12.56 -9.44 -36.12
N PHE A 12 -13.14 -8.47 -35.42
CA PHE A 12 -13.61 -8.47 -34.03
C PHE A 12 -12.78 -9.25 -32.99
N ILE A 13 -12.16 -8.46 -32.11
CA ILE A 13 -11.94 -8.81 -30.70
C ILE A 13 -13.27 -9.38 -30.17
N LEU A 14 -13.35 -10.71 -30.08
CA LEU A 14 -14.34 -11.39 -29.27
C LEU A 14 -14.00 -11.04 -27.82
N LEU A 15 -14.59 -9.93 -27.34
CA LEU A 15 -14.86 -9.73 -25.93
C LEU A 15 -15.75 -10.89 -25.49
N LEU A 16 -15.14 -12.03 -25.15
CA LEU A 16 -15.85 -13.10 -24.50
C LEU A 16 -16.44 -12.48 -23.23
N PRO A 17 -17.77 -12.51 -23.05
CA PRO A 17 -18.46 -11.83 -21.95
C PRO A 17 -18.34 -12.70 -20.70
N VAL A 18 -17.09 -12.99 -20.34
CA VAL A 18 -16.71 -13.77 -19.19
C VAL A 18 -16.46 -12.80 -18.06
N ARG A 19 -17.21 -12.95 -16.98
CA ARG A 19 -16.98 -12.20 -15.74
C ARG A 19 -16.39 -13.18 -14.74
N GLY A 20 -15.26 -12.83 -14.15
CA GLY A 20 -14.64 -13.56 -13.05
C GLY A 20 -14.64 -12.72 -11.79
N GLU A 21 -14.86 -13.39 -10.67
CA GLU A 21 -14.63 -12.89 -9.31
C GLU A 21 -13.74 -13.90 -8.59
N VAL A 22 -12.89 -13.42 -7.68
CA VAL A 22 -12.05 -14.31 -6.87
C VAL A 22 -12.08 -13.90 -5.40
N ILE A 23 -12.18 -14.91 -4.54
CA ILE A 23 -12.09 -14.75 -3.10
C ILE A 23 -10.87 -15.54 -2.63
N HIS A 24 -9.90 -14.87 -2.02
CA HIS A 24 -8.75 -15.49 -1.39
C HIS A 24 -9.00 -15.57 0.12
N ASP A 25 -9.06 -16.77 0.66
CA ASP A 25 -8.99 -17.01 2.11
C ASP A 25 -7.54 -17.39 2.45
N LEU A 26 -6.90 -16.54 3.26
CA LEU A 26 -5.51 -16.70 3.66
C LEU A 26 -5.47 -17.26 5.08
N ASN A 27 -4.73 -18.36 5.26
CA ASN A 27 -4.50 -18.96 6.57
C ASN A 27 -3.00 -19.11 6.81
N LEU A 28 -2.52 -18.52 7.90
CA LEU A 28 -1.11 -18.54 8.23
C LEU A 28 -0.76 -19.78 9.07
N ASN A 29 0.28 -20.49 8.66
CA ASN A 29 0.97 -21.48 9.47
C ASN A 29 2.40 -21.01 9.79
N ASN A 30 3.12 -21.67 10.71
CA ASN A 30 4.45 -21.23 11.18
C ASN A 30 5.52 -21.13 10.08
N ASN A 31 5.33 -21.82 8.95
CA ASN A 31 6.34 -21.94 7.88
C ASN A 31 5.84 -21.44 6.51
N TYR A 32 4.53 -21.33 6.32
CA TYR A 32 3.92 -21.00 5.04
C TYR A 32 2.56 -20.36 5.24
N ILE A 33 2.05 -19.70 4.21
CA ILE A 33 0.66 -19.29 4.09
C ILE A 33 -0.05 -20.27 3.19
N GLU A 34 -1.12 -20.86 3.70
CA GLU A 34 -2.09 -21.59 2.91
C GLU A 34 -3.07 -20.58 2.30
N ILE A 35 -3.23 -20.65 0.99
CA ILE A 35 -4.09 -19.76 0.22
C ILE A 35 -5.16 -20.61 -0.43
N ASN A 36 -6.40 -20.33 -0.06
CA ASN A 36 -7.58 -20.94 -0.63
C ASN A 36 -8.31 -19.93 -1.53
N SER A 37 -8.08 -20.04 -2.84
CA SER A 37 -8.69 -19.17 -3.84
C SER A 37 -9.94 -19.80 -4.42
N THR A 38 -11.08 -19.15 -4.24
CA THR A 38 -12.34 -19.52 -4.88
C THR A 38 -12.62 -18.59 -6.06
N LEU A 39 -12.58 -19.13 -7.27
CA LEU A 39 -12.93 -18.43 -8.50
C LEU A 39 -14.41 -18.68 -8.80
N ILE A 40 -15.12 -17.61 -9.12
CA ILE A 40 -16.50 -17.64 -9.56
C ILE A 40 -16.51 -17.11 -11.00
N LEU A 41 -16.73 -18.00 -11.96
CA LEU A 41 -16.69 -17.68 -13.38
C LEU A 41 -18.10 -17.68 -13.95
N HIS A 42 -18.43 -16.65 -14.71
CA HIS A 42 -19.70 -16.49 -15.38
C HIS A 42 -19.51 -16.27 -16.87
N SER A 43 -20.34 -16.92 -17.69
CA SER A 43 -20.45 -16.71 -19.13
C SER A 43 -21.90 -16.39 -19.50
N LYS A 44 -22.10 -15.53 -20.50
CA LYS A 44 -23.43 -15.33 -21.11
C LYS A 44 -23.96 -16.60 -21.78
N ASN A 45 -23.06 -17.47 -22.23
CA ASN A 45 -23.38 -18.73 -22.92
C ASN A 45 -23.11 -19.93 -22.02
N TYR A 46 -23.87 -21.01 -22.22
CA TYR A 46 -23.53 -22.31 -21.63
C TYR A 46 -22.22 -22.82 -22.23
N LEU A 47 -21.26 -23.15 -21.38
CA LEU A 47 -19.99 -23.77 -21.77
C LEU A 47 -19.91 -25.16 -21.16
N ASP A 48 -19.38 -26.12 -21.91
CA ASP A 48 -19.19 -27.49 -21.42
C ASP A 48 -18.01 -27.59 -20.44
N TYR A 49 -16.99 -26.74 -20.62
CA TYR A 49 -15.81 -26.65 -19.77
C TYR A 49 -15.17 -25.27 -19.92
N TRP A 50 -14.21 -24.99 -19.03
CA TRP A 50 -13.40 -23.79 -19.02
C TRP A 50 -11.92 -24.17 -19.01
N GLU A 51 -11.13 -23.56 -19.88
CA GLU A 51 -9.67 -23.65 -19.87
C GLU A 51 -9.11 -22.37 -19.26
N ILE A 52 -8.28 -22.52 -18.24
CA ILE A 52 -7.86 -21.43 -17.37
C ILE A 52 -6.35 -21.50 -17.17
N THR A 53 -5.71 -20.34 -17.27
CA THR A 53 -4.31 -20.12 -16.93
C THR A 53 -4.25 -19.05 -15.85
N ILE A 54 -3.60 -19.35 -14.74
CA ILE A 54 -3.45 -18.44 -13.60
C ILE A 54 -1.97 -18.26 -13.30
N PRO A 55 -1.46 -17.01 -13.28
CA PRO A 55 -0.14 -16.75 -12.74
C PRO A 55 -0.18 -16.90 -11.21
N LEU A 56 0.69 -17.74 -10.67
CA LEU A 56 1.00 -17.78 -9.26
C LEU A 56 2.38 -17.17 -9.04
N GLN A 57 2.72 -16.82 -7.82
CA GLN A 57 4.04 -16.28 -7.52
C GLN A 57 5.11 -17.38 -7.48
N GLU A 58 6.37 -16.97 -7.61
CA GLU A 58 7.54 -17.83 -7.42
C GLU A 58 7.46 -18.54 -6.05
N ASP A 59 7.95 -19.78 -6.00
CA ASP A 59 7.92 -20.68 -4.84
C ASP A 59 6.54 -21.17 -4.37
N SER A 60 5.47 -20.87 -5.13
CA SER A 60 4.15 -21.43 -4.84
C SER A 60 4.12 -22.95 -5.03
N LYS A 61 3.49 -23.65 -4.08
CA LYS A 61 3.22 -25.09 -4.18
C LYS A 61 1.72 -25.34 -4.27
N VAL A 62 1.26 -25.75 -5.44
CA VAL A 62 -0.17 -26.10 -5.64
C VAL A 62 -0.48 -27.42 -4.94
N ILE A 63 -1.44 -27.39 -4.00
CA ILE A 63 -1.91 -28.57 -3.25
C ILE A 63 -3.03 -29.26 -4.02
N SER A 64 -4.03 -28.51 -4.45
CA SER A 64 -5.18 -29.07 -5.17
C SER A 64 -5.91 -28.04 -6.01
N VAL A 65 -6.53 -28.53 -7.10
CA VAL A 65 -7.48 -27.78 -7.94
C VAL A 65 -8.74 -28.61 -8.04
N GLN A 66 -9.89 -28.02 -7.72
CA GLN A 66 -11.19 -28.68 -7.71
C GLN A 66 -12.24 -27.74 -8.27
N ASP A 67 -13.26 -28.27 -8.93
CA ASP A 67 -14.46 -27.52 -9.25
C ASP A 67 -15.66 -28.06 -8.46
N ASP A 68 -16.84 -27.52 -8.73
CA ASP A 68 -18.13 -27.93 -8.20
C ASP A 68 -18.50 -29.41 -8.45
N ILE A 69 -17.75 -30.13 -9.30
CA ILE A 69 -17.96 -31.57 -9.56
C ILE A 69 -16.93 -32.41 -8.82
N GLY A 70 -15.68 -31.95 -8.73
CA GLY A 70 -14.62 -32.64 -8.02
C GLY A 70 -13.22 -32.21 -8.45
N LYS A 71 -12.23 -33.08 -8.20
CA LYS A 71 -10.82 -32.81 -8.48
C LYS A 71 -10.57 -32.62 -9.98
N ILE A 72 -9.67 -31.69 -10.31
CA ILE A 72 -9.23 -31.38 -11.67
C ILE A 72 -7.75 -31.75 -11.82
N HIS A 73 -7.37 -32.29 -12.98
CA HIS A 73 -5.98 -32.40 -13.37
C HIS A 73 -5.44 -31.05 -13.84
N TYR A 74 -4.26 -30.69 -13.34
CA TYR A 74 -3.61 -29.43 -13.62
C TYR A 74 -2.14 -29.64 -13.97
N ASN A 75 -1.57 -28.66 -14.67
CA ASN A 75 -0.14 -28.53 -14.87
C ASN A 75 0.34 -27.22 -14.23
N PHE A 76 1.46 -27.26 -13.52
CA PHE A 76 2.08 -26.08 -12.94
C PHE A 76 3.55 -26.02 -13.37
N SER A 77 3.87 -25.01 -14.17
CA SER A 77 5.22 -24.80 -14.71
C SER A 77 5.46 -23.33 -14.99
N ASN A 78 6.69 -22.83 -14.78
CA ASN A 78 7.03 -21.42 -14.99
C ASN A 78 6.09 -20.45 -14.25
N ASN A 79 5.67 -20.82 -13.04
CA ASN A 79 4.73 -20.08 -12.21
C ASN A 79 3.32 -19.91 -12.82
N GLU A 80 2.98 -20.68 -13.85
CA GLU A 80 1.65 -20.68 -14.45
C GLU A 80 0.92 -21.98 -14.10
N LEU A 81 -0.27 -21.85 -13.50
CA LEU A 81 -1.19 -22.94 -13.24
C LEU A 81 -2.20 -23.03 -14.38
N ILE A 82 -2.13 -24.12 -15.14
CA ILE A 82 -2.99 -24.37 -16.30
C ILE A 82 -3.86 -25.59 -16.01
N PHE A 83 -5.17 -25.44 -16.19
CA PHE A 83 -6.11 -26.55 -16.03
C PHE A 83 -7.38 -26.36 -16.86
N ARG A 84 -8.14 -27.45 -16.96
CA ARG A 84 -9.45 -27.50 -17.59
C ARG A 84 -10.48 -28.04 -16.61
N THR A 85 -11.62 -27.37 -16.46
CA THR A 85 -12.70 -27.83 -15.57
C THR A 85 -13.32 -29.14 -16.07
N ASN A 86 -13.92 -29.91 -15.16
CA ASN A 86 -14.69 -31.10 -15.50
C ASN A 86 -15.84 -30.74 -16.43
N ASN A 87 -16.21 -31.65 -17.35
CA ASN A 87 -17.28 -31.39 -18.31
C ASN A 87 -18.64 -31.26 -17.61
N LYS A 88 -19.19 -30.05 -17.57
CA LYS A 88 -20.54 -29.71 -17.13
C LYS A 88 -21.00 -28.47 -17.86
N ARG A 89 -22.06 -28.65 -18.63
CA ARG A 89 -22.71 -27.57 -19.37
C ARG A 89 -23.36 -26.59 -18.39
N ALA A 90 -22.70 -25.46 -18.15
CA ALA A 90 -23.18 -24.44 -17.22
C ALA A 90 -22.76 -23.04 -17.67
N LYS A 91 -23.53 -22.03 -17.23
CA LYS A 91 -23.15 -20.61 -17.38
C LYS A 91 -22.21 -20.14 -16.28
N THR A 92 -22.26 -20.78 -15.12
CA THR A 92 -21.47 -20.43 -13.93
C THR A 92 -20.66 -21.63 -13.49
N ARG A 93 -19.39 -21.42 -13.13
CA ARG A 93 -18.52 -22.44 -12.52
C ARG A 93 -17.85 -21.87 -11.28
N ILE A 94 -17.71 -22.72 -10.26
CA ILE A 94 -16.97 -22.42 -9.05
C ILE A 94 -15.75 -23.33 -9.03
N ILE A 95 -14.58 -22.73 -8.86
CA ILE A 95 -13.31 -23.45 -8.83
C ILE A 95 -12.59 -23.07 -7.55
N ASN A 96 -12.07 -24.08 -6.87
CA ASN A 96 -11.27 -23.95 -5.67
C ASN A 96 -9.82 -24.33 -5.97
N ILE A 97 -8.90 -23.45 -5.62
CA ILE A 97 -7.45 -23.64 -5.80
C ILE A 97 -6.81 -23.46 -4.43
N MET A 98 -6.19 -24.53 -3.93
CA MET A 98 -5.41 -24.50 -2.71
C MET A 98 -3.92 -24.56 -3.03
N TYR A 99 -3.16 -23.62 -2.49
CA TYR A 99 -1.70 -23.57 -2.66
C TYR A 99 -1.03 -22.96 -1.45
N GLU A 100 0.26 -23.26 -1.27
CA GLU A 100 1.08 -22.77 -0.17
C GLU A 100 2.19 -21.88 -0.69
N VAL A 101 2.54 -20.89 0.12
CA VAL A 101 3.66 -19.98 -0.13
C VAL A 101 4.55 -19.94 1.10
N PRO A 102 5.86 -20.18 0.97
CA PRO A 102 6.77 -20.14 2.11
C PRO A 102 6.88 -18.72 2.70
N LEU A 103 7.01 -18.65 4.03
CA LEU A 103 7.29 -17.39 4.72
C LEU A 103 8.76 -17.00 4.56
N LYS A 104 9.03 -15.70 4.39
CA LYS A 104 10.39 -15.16 4.43
C LYS A 104 10.69 -14.65 5.84
N ARG A 105 11.80 -15.09 6.41
CA ARG A 105 12.29 -14.61 7.70
C ARG A 105 13.48 -13.69 7.47
N GLU A 106 13.34 -12.44 7.87
CA GLU A 106 14.41 -11.44 7.80
C GLU A 106 14.45 -10.66 9.11
N TYR A 107 15.64 -10.50 9.70
CA TYR A 107 15.82 -9.77 10.97
C TYR A 107 14.88 -10.25 12.10
N ASP A 108 14.63 -11.56 12.15
CA ASP A 108 13.68 -12.24 13.06
C ASP A 108 12.20 -11.85 12.89
N PHE A 109 11.86 -11.03 11.88
CA PHE A 109 10.49 -10.78 11.49
C PHE A 109 10.07 -11.78 10.41
N LEU A 110 8.78 -12.04 10.33
CA LEU A 110 8.18 -12.79 9.24
C LEU A 110 7.54 -11.81 8.26
N PHE A 111 8.09 -11.79 7.06
CA PHE A 111 7.64 -10.97 5.95
C PHE A 111 6.89 -11.82 4.94
N VAL A 112 5.81 -11.24 4.46
CA VAL A 112 5.00 -11.83 3.41
C VAL A 112 4.62 -10.74 2.44
N ASN A 113 5.08 -10.89 1.21
CA ASN A 113 4.58 -10.13 0.08
C ASN A 113 3.94 -11.12 -0.89
N LEU A 114 2.61 -11.14 -0.95
CA LEU A 114 1.85 -12.05 -1.82
C LEU A 114 1.35 -11.30 -3.04
N ASN A 115 1.61 -11.85 -4.22
CA ASN A 115 0.92 -11.43 -5.44
C ASN A 115 -0.26 -12.35 -5.68
N LEU A 116 -1.44 -11.95 -5.22
CA LEU A 116 -2.69 -12.67 -5.44
C LEU A 116 -3.23 -12.34 -6.82
N PHE A 117 -3.48 -13.37 -7.63
CA PHE A 117 -4.10 -13.19 -8.95
C PHE A 117 -5.53 -12.66 -8.79
N GLY A 118 -6.03 -11.94 -9.79
CA GLY A 118 -7.42 -11.51 -9.79
C GLY A 118 -7.92 -11.09 -11.16
N PHE A 119 -9.23 -10.89 -11.25
CA PHE A 119 -9.88 -10.49 -12.50
C PHE A 119 -10.08 -8.97 -12.53
N GLU A 120 -10.29 -8.40 -13.72
CA GLU A 120 -10.52 -6.95 -13.89
C GLU A 120 -11.68 -6.39 -13.05
N ASN A 121 -12.60 -7.26 -12.60
CA ASN A 121 -13.74 -6.87 -11.77
C ASN A 121 -13.35 -6.78 -10.29
N GLU A 122 -13.75 -7.76 -9.47
CA GLU A 122 -13.61 -7.71 -8.02
C GLU A 122 -12.77 -8.89 -7.53
N THR A 123 -11.74 -8.54 -6.77
CA THR A 123 -10.86 -9.47 -6.06
C THR A 123 -11.02 -9.20 -4.58
N TYR A 124 -11.32 -10.26 -3.82
CA TYR A 124 -11.56 -10.20 -2.39
C TYR A 124 -10.49 -10.96 -1.64
N VAL A 125 -10.04 -10.42 -0.52
CA VAL A 125 -9.13 -11.10 0.40
C VAL A 125 -9.79 -11.16 1.77
N VAL A 126 -9.77 -12.35 2.37
CA VAL A 126 -10.22 -12.59 3.73
C VAL A 126 -9.07 -13.26 4.48
N ILE A 127 -8.78 -12.79 5.68
CA ILE A 127 -7.71 -13.36 6.50
C ILE A 127 -8.06 -13.32 7.99
N ALA A 128 -7.67 -14.39 8.71
CA ALA A 128 -7.81 -14.51 10.15
C ALA A 128 -6.57 -15.23 10.74
N PRO A 129 -6.05 -14.84 11.92
CA PRO A 129 -6.44 -13.72 12.79
C PRO A 129 -5.91 -12.36 12.32
N ASN A 130 -6.16 -11.26 13.08
CA ASN A 130 -5.60 -9.94 12.79
C ASN A 130 -4.08 -9.94 13.01
N PHE A 131 -3.30 -9.46 12.03
CA PHE A 131 -1.84 -9.38 12.10
C PHE A 131 -1.41 -8.05 12.70
N GLN A 132 -0.16 -8.00 13.16
CA GLN A 132 0.43 -6.75 13.63
C GLN A 132 0.50 -5.74 12.49
N TYR A 133 0.97 -6.15 11.32
CA TYR A 133 0.88 -5.36 10.10
C TYR A 133 0.21 -6.10 8.95
N PHE A 134 -0.80 -5.47 8.36
CA PHE A 134 -1.47 -5.92 7.14
C PHE A 134 -1.81 -4.71 6.28
N PHE A 135 -1.45 -4.76 5.00
CA PHE A 135 -1.81 -3.72 4.05
C PHE A 135 -1.93 -4.29 2.64
N ILE A 136 -2.92 -3.80 1.88
CA ILE A 136 -3.10 -4.08 0.46
C ILE A 136 -3.21 -2.73 -0.23
N PRO A 137 -2.18 -2.28 -0.98
CA PRO A 137 -2.25 -1.02 -1.71
C PRO A 137 -3.44 -1.01 -2.69
N ASN A 138 -4.14 0.12 -2.80
CA ASN A 138 -5.27 0.32 -3.70
C ASN A 138 -6.50 -0.57 -3.42
N ALA A 139 -6.64 -1.09 -2.20
CA ALA A 139 -7.81 -1.85 -1.77
C ALA A 139 -8.57 -1.14 -0.64
N GLU A 140 -9.88 -1.32 -0.63
CA GLU A 140 -10.72 -0.98 0.53
C GLU A 140 -10.53 -2.09 1.57
N ILE A 141 -10.11 -1.74 2.80
CA ILE A 141 -9.78 -2.72 3.85
C ILE A 141 -10.63 -2.48 5.11
N GLU A 142 -11.41 -3.49 5.50
CA GLU A 142 -12.12 -3.57 6.77
C GLU A 142 -11.25 -4.34 7.78
N TYR A 143 -10.87 -3.68 8.88
CA TYR A 143 -10.12 -4.28 9.98
C TYR A 143 -11.08 -4.72 11.10
N GLY A 144 -11.00 -5.99 11.50
CA GLY A 144 -11.86 -6.55 12.53
C GLY A 144 -11.32 -7.86 13.10
N SER A 145 -12.19 -8.75 13.59
CA SER A 145 -11.80 -10.11 14.01
C SER A 145 -11.28 -10.95 12.84
N LYS A 146 -11.73 -10.61 11.63
CA LYS A 146 -11.14 -11.00 10.35
C LYS A 146 -10.86 -9.72 9.58
N ILE A 147 -9.75 -9.66 8.87
CA ILE A 147 -9.51 -8.56 7.92
C ILE A 147 -10.17 -8.97 6.60
N LYS A 148 -10.90 -8.03 6.00
CA LYS A 148 -11.48 -8.20 4.67
C LYS A 148 -10.99 -7.07 3.79
N ALA A 149 -10.60 -7.39 2.57
CA ALA A 149 -10.23 -6.39 1.59
C ALA A 149 -10.92 -6.63 0.26
N LYS A 150 -11.15 -5.53 -0.46
CA LYS A 150 -11.72 -5.52 -1.79
C LYS A 150 -10.87 -4.63 -2.69
N GLY A 151 -10.45 -5.17 -3.83
CA GLY A 151 -9.76 -4.42 -4.87
C GLY A 151 -10.13 -4.93 -6.26
N ARG A 152 -9.38 -4.51 -7.27
CA ARG A 152 -9.56 -4.91 -8.67
C ARG A 152 -8.28 -5.50 -9.23
N GLY A 153 -8.39 -6.52 -10.09
CA GLY A 153 -7.23 -7.17 -10.68
C GLY A 153 -6.42 -7.96 -9.64
N ALA A 154 -5.14 -8.15 -9.93
CA ALA A 154 -4.22 -8.75 -8.98
C ALA A 154 -3.99 -7.82 -7.77
N LEU A 155 -3.85 -8.40 -6.58
CA LEU A 155 -3.62 -7.66 -5.34
C LEU A 155 -2.28 -8.04 -4.72
N GLU A 156 -1.49 -7.03 -4.36
CA GLU A 156 -0.27 -7.19 -3.57
C GLU A 156 -0.62 -7.12 -2.09
N VAL A 157 -0.47 -8.24 -1.36
CA VAL A 157 -0.75 -8.32 0.07
C VAL A 157 0.55 -8.28 0.85
N LYS A 158 0.67 -7.28 1.72
CA LYS A 158 1.83 -7.06 2.59
C LYS A 158 1.46 -7.42 4.02
N ILE A 159 2.13 -8.42 4.56
CA ILE A 159 1.95 -8.87 5.95
C ILE A 159 3.32 -8.85 6.63
N LEU A 160 3.36 -8.26 7.82
CA LEU A 160 4.53 -8.27 8.68
C LEU A 160 4.09 -8.58 10.12
N PHE A 161 4.75 -9.56 10.73
CA PHE A 161 4.46 -9.99 12.09
C PHE A 161 5.67 -10.68 12.74
N GLY A 162 5.57 -10.94 14.04
CA GLY A 162 6.65 -11.41 14.90
C GLY A 162 7.04 -10.34 15.91
N GLY A 163 8.32 -10.27 16.27
CA GLY A 163 8.75 -9.39 17.36
C GLY A 163 8.95 -10.15 18.66
N LYS A 164 9.87 -9.66 19.48
CA LYS A 164 10.05 -10.07 20.88
C LYS A 164 9.21 -9.21 21.81
N ASN A 165 9.08 -7.93 21.49
CA ASN A 165 8.40 -6.92 22.29
C ASN A 165 7.35 -6.20 21.43
N GLU A 166 6.27 -5.77 22.07
CA GLU A 166 5.13 -5.17 21.41
C GLU A 166 4.44 -4.14 22.31
N SER A 167 4.06 -3.00 21.73
CA SER A 167 3.22 -1.97 22.31
C SER A 167 1.88 -1.90 21.58
N LYS A 168 1.08 -0.85 21.82
CA LYS A 168 -0.20 -0.67 21.15
C LYS A 168 -0.05 -0.41 19.65
N HIS A 169 0.93 0.38 19.22
CA HIS A 169 1.12 0.75 17.81
C HIS A 169 2.44 0.24 17.20
N TYR A 170 3.32 -0.38 17.99
CA TYR A 170 4.62 -0.83 17.52
C TYR A 170 4.97 -2.24 17.97
N PHE A 171 5.91 -2.89 17.29
CA PHE A 171 6.53 -4.15 17.69
C PHE A 171 7.98 -4.21 17.22
N THR A 172 8.85 -4.91 17.94
CA THR A 172 10.29 -4.97 17.62
C THR A 172 10.93 -6.30 17.99
N ASN A 173 12.03 -6.64 17.31
CA ASN A 173 12.90 -7.78 17.65
C ASN A 173 14.12 -7.39 18.51
N SER A 174 14.24 -6.11 18.85
CA SER A 174 15.31 -5.56 19.69
C SER A 174 14.85 -5.38 21.14
N ASN A 175 15.79 -5.02 22.02
CA ASN A 175 15.50 -4.62 23.40
C ASN A 175 15.14 -3.12 23.50
N PHE A 176 14.78 -2.49 22.38
CA PHE A 176 14.39 -1.09 22.36
C PHE A 176 13.10 -0.87 23.17
N ASP A 177 13.11 0.19 23.97
CA ASP A 177 11.99 0.57 24.83
C ASP A 177 10.87 1.21 23.99
N LEU A 178 9.83 0.44 23.71
CA LEU A 178 8.69 0.90 22.93
C LEU A 178 7.82 1.92 23.67
N ASP A 179 7.86 1.98 25.00
CA ASP A 179 6.95 2.84 25.79
C ASP A 179 7.20 4.32 25.49
N LYS A 180 8.46 4.71 25.26
CA LYS A 180 8.82 6.09 24.92
C LYS A 180 8.26 6.53 23.58
N VAL A 181 8.36 5.70 22.54
CA VAL A 181 7.82 6.03 21.20
C VAL A 181 6.30 5.99 21.23
N GLU A 182 5.73 4.97 21.88
CA GLU A 182 4.29 4.83 22.08
C GLU A 182 3.68 6.07 22.74
N TYR A 183 4.37 6.65 23.73
CA TYR A 183 3.96 7.88 24.40
C TYR A 183 3.77 9.07 23.44
N TYR A 184 4.50 9.11 22.31
CA TYR A 184 4.41 10.20 21.33
C TYR A 184 3.52 9.90 20.12
N PHE A 185 3.05 8.66 19.94
CA PHE A 185 2.24 8.25 18.78
C PHE A 185 1.02 9.16 18.53
N TRP A 186 0.39 9.66 19.59
CA TRP A 186 -0.79 10.54 19.52
C TRP A 186 -0.55 11.83 18.71
N ILE A 187 0.70 12.27 18.53
CA ILE A 187 1.06 13.44 17.71
C ILE A 187 0.66 13.21 16.25
N LEU A 188 0.92 12.00 15.73
CA LEU A 188 0.59 11.62 14.36
C LEU A 188 -0.93 11.60 14.16
N GLU A 189 -1.67 10.99 15.09
CA GLU A 189 -3.14 11.00 15.07
C GLU A 189 -3.69 12.43 15.13
N SER A 190 -3.02 13.31 15.88
CA SER A 190 -3.46 14.70 16.06
C SER A 190 -3.22 15.55 14.82
N ILE A 191 -2.10 15.35 14.13
CA ILE A 191 -1.74 16.08 12.89
C ILE A 191 -2.62 15.62 11.73
N THR A 192 -2.72 14.30 11.55
CA THR A 192 -3.45 13.70 10.41
C THR A 192 -4.96 13.67 10.65
N GLY A 193 -5.38 13.63 11.92
CA GLY A 193 -6.77 13.35 12.28
C GLY A 193 -7.16 11.90 12.03
N LEU A 194 -6.20 10.99 11.83
CA LEU A 194 -6.41 9.59 11.50
C LEU A 194 -5.99 8.67 12.63
N LYS A 195 -6.59 7.48 12.70
CA LYS A 195 -6.10 6.35 13.49
C LYS A 195 -5.86 5.18 12.56
N ILE A 196 -4.62 4.72 12.51
CA ILE A 196 -4.20 3.61 11.68
C ILE A 196 -4.56 2.30 12.41
N PRO A 197 -5.27 1.36 11.75
CA PRO A 197 -5.74 0.12 12.38
C PRO A 197 -4.69 -1.00 12.36
N THR A 198 -3.41 -0.64 12.34
CA THR A 198 -2.27 -1.55 12.26
C THR A 198 -1.11 -1.07 13.13
N LYS A 199 -0.17 -1.97 13.44
CA LYS A 199 1.08 -1.66 14.13
C LYS A 199 2.25 -1.57 13.15
N PHE A 200 3.29 -0.85 13.52
CA PHE A 200 4.52 -0.74 12.73
C PHE A 200 5.67 -1.52 13.38
N GLY A 201 6.37 -2.33 12.60
CA GLY A 201 7.58 -3.01 13.06
C GLY A 201 8.72 -2.02 13.20
N ILE A 202 9.55 -2.13 14.25
CA ILE A 202 10.74 -1.31 14.44
C ILE A 202 11.96 -2.22 14.43
N LEU A 203 12.91 -1.92 13.55
CA LEU A 203 14.20 -2.58 13.45
C LEU A 203 15.32 -1.57 13.67
N ILE A 204 16.19 -1.85 14.64
CA ILE A 204 17.39 -1.05 14.89
C ILE A 204 18.59 -1.79 14.31
N LEU A 205 19.34 -1.12 13.42
CA LEU A 205 20.50 -1.72 12.75
C LEU A 205 21.78 -0.91 13.00
N PRO A 206 22.94 -1.58 13.12
CA PRO A 206 24.23 -0.91 13.07
C PRO A 206 24.37 -0.09 11.79
N LYS A 207 24.96 1.11 11.90
CA LYS A 207 25.11 2.08 10.79
C LYS A 207 25.61 1.45 9.48
N ASN A 208 26.64 0.62 9.54
CA ASN A 208 27.24 0.00 8.36
C ASN A 208 26.28 -0.98 7.67
N LYS A 209 25.51 -1.75 8.45
CA LYS A 209 24.52 -2.68 7.92
C LYS A 209 23.35 -1.92 7.29
N TYR A 210 22.86 -0.90 8.00
CA TYR A 210 21.82 0.00 7.49
C TYR A 210 22.22 0.61 6.13
N LYS A 211 23.41 1.20 6.02
CA LYS A 211 23.89 1.83 4.78
C LYS A 211 24.04 0.85 3.61
N GLY A 212 24.33 -0.42 3.88
CA GLY A 212 24.49 -1.44 2.84
C GLY A 212 23.16 -1.98 2.30
N GLU A 213 22.07 -1.88 3.07
CA GLU A 213 20.78 -2.51 2.77
C GLU A 213 19.65 -1.48 2.52
N PHE A 214 19.81 -0.25 3.02
CA PHE A 214 18.81 0.83 3.00
C PHE A 214 19.43 2.16 2.49
N GLU A 215 18.75 3.29 2.75
CA GLU A 215 19.14 4.58 2.21
C GLU A 215 20.34 5.18 2.97
N GLU A 216 21.54 5.17 2.37
CA GLU A 216 22.78 5.61 3.02
C GLU A 216 22.71 7.03 3.63
N TRP A 217 21.94 7.92 3.02
CA TRP A 217 21.83 9.32 3.42
C TRP A 217 20.82 9.57 4.55
N SER A 218 19.98 8.58 4.88
CA SER A 218 18.94 8.74 5.89
C SER A 218 19.37 8.18 7.25
N SER A 219 18.70 8.66 8.29
CA SER A 219 18.76 8.13 9.66
C SER A 219 17.72 7.03 9.90
N GLY A 220 16.70 6.95 9.05
CA GLY A 220 15.68 5.91 9.07
C GLY A 220 15.02 5.69 7.70
N THR A 221 14.26 4.61 7.60
CA THR A 221 13.45 4.31 6.42
C THR A 221 12.22 3.51 6.81
N PHE A 222 11.07 3.94 6.33
CA PHE A 222 9.84 3.15 6.31
C PHE A 222 9.73 2.32 5.03
N LYS A 223 9.49 1.02 5.17
CA LYS A 223 9.21 0.12 4.05
C LYS A 223 8.28 -1.00 4.49
N ASP A 224 7.14 -1.14 3.81
CA ASP A 224 6.23 -2.29 3.94
C ASP A 224 5.83 -2.61 5.40
N GLY A 225 5.58 -1.57 6.21
CA GLY A 225 5.20 -1.72 7.61
C GLY A 225 6.37 -1.80 8.59
N LEU A 226 7.61 -1.86 8.09
CA LEU A 226 8.83 -1.86 8.87
C LEU A 226 9.48 -0.47 8.88
N ILE A 227 9.75 0.04 10.07
CA ILE A 227 10.57 1.23 10.34
C ILE A 227 11.96 0.74 10.70
N VAL A 228 12.96 1.09 9.89
CA VAL A 228 14.35 0.75 10.12
C VAL A 228 15.10 2.01 10.55
N VAL A 229 15.82 1.97 11.67
CA VAL A 229 16.53 3.12 12.23
C VAL A 229 17.97 2.75 12.56
N ARG A 230 18.89 3.69 12.38
CA ARG A 230 20.29 3.45 12.74
C ARG A 230 20.49 3.42 14.25
N GLU A 231 21.32 2.49 14.70
CA GLU A 231 21.65 2.30 16.12
C GLU A 231 22.52 3.44 16.69
N ASP A 232 23.31 4.12 15.84
CA ASP A 232 24.30 5.12 16.24
C ASP A 232 23.72 6.48 16.66
N LEU A 233 22.42 6.68 16.45
CA LEU A 233 21.69 7.88 16.88
C LEU A 233 21.54 7.90 18.41
N ASP A 234 21.46 9.08 19.03
CA ASP A 234 21.02 9.16 20.41
C ASP A 234 19.53 8.79 20.56
N GLU A 235 19.06 8.60 21.79
CA GLU A 235 17.69 8.14 22.06
C GLU A 235 16.63 9.12 21.56
N ASP A 236 16.84 10.42 21.72
CA ASP A 236 15.86 11.44 21.31
C ASP A 236 15.83 11.57 19.79
N GLU A 237 17.00 11.52 19.14
CA GLU A 237 17.11 11.43 17.69
C GLU A 237 16.45 10.16 17.14
N LYS A 238 16.61 9.01 17.81
CA LYS A 238 15.91 7.76 17.43
C LYS A 238 14.40 7.93 17.51
N ILE A 239 13.88 8.47 18.61
CA ILE A 239 12.43 8.70 18.77
C ILE A 239 11.91 9.64 17.69
N ALA A 240 12.57 10.78 17.45
CA ALA A 240 12.20 11.71 16.40
C ALA A 240 12.24 11.06 15.00
N THR A 241 13.23 10.21 14.74
CA THR A 241 13.35 9.43 13.50
C THR A 241 12.22 8.42 13.37
N ILE A 242 11.90 7.65 14.42
CA ILE A 242 10.80 6.67 14.37
C ILE A 242 9.46 7.37 14.10
N MET A 243 9.24 8.54 14.72
CA MET A 243 8.02 9.33 14.48
C MET A 243 7.96 9.89 13.04
N HIS A 244 9.09 10.26 12.46
CA HIS A 244 9.21 10.61 11.04
C HIS A 244 8.78 9.44 10.15
N GLU A 245 9.38 8.27 10.35
CA GLU A 245 9.09 7.08 9.55
C GLU A 245 7.67 6.55 9.77
N THR A 246 7.13 6.72 10.97
CA THR A 246 5.71 6.40 11.24
C THR A 246 4.79 7.32 10.44
N MET A 247 5.18 8.58 10.18
CA MET A 247 4.40 9.48 9.34
C MET A 247 4.34 8.99 7.88
N HIS A 248 5.44 8.46 7.34
CA HIS A 248 5.40 7.75 6.05
C HIS A 248 4.44 6.55 6.11
N GLY A 249 4.43 5.84 7.23
CA GLY A 249 3.45 4.79 7.51
C GLY A 249 2.00 5.25 7.54
N PHE A 250 1.68 6.51 7.91
CA PHE A 250 0.34 7.08 7.78
C PHE A 250 0.07 7.51 6.32
N ASN A 251 1.07 8.10 5.68
CA ASN A 251 0.97 8.58 4.30
C ASN A 251 0.77 7.45 3.30
N SER A 252 1.32 6.26 3.55
CA SER A 252 1.11 5.08 2.69
C SER A 252 -0.36 4.65 2.59
N PHE A 253 -1.18 4.88 3.61
CA PHE A 253 -2.63 4.62 3.56
C PHE A 253 -3.41 5.69 2.80
N VAL A 254 -2.88 6.91 2.74
CA VAL A 254 -3.62 8.11 2.29
C VAL A 254 -3.20 8.52 0.88
N LEU A 255 -2.01 8.08 0.47
CA LEU A 255 -1.40 8.29 -0.84
C LEU A 255 -1.23 6.96 -1.59
N ASP A 256 -1.95 5.91 -1.22
CA ASP A 256 -1.89 4.60 -1.89
C ASP A 256 -2.23 4.70 -3.39
N TRP A 257 -3.06 5.67 -3.75
CA TRP A 257 -3.42 6.05 -5.11
C TRP A 257 -2.28 6.72 -5.93
N ASP A 258 -1.20 7.21 -5.31
CA ASP A 258 -0.11 7.94 -5.98
C ASP A 258 0.97 7.00 -6.52
N ALA A 259 1.05 6.86 -7.84
CA ALA A 259 2.05 6.04 -8.54
C ALA A 259 3.16 6.89 -9.23
N THR A 260 3.31 8.16 -8.86
CA THR A 260 4.18 9.13 -9.58
C THR A 260 5.62 9.22 -9.07
N ASN A 261 5.93 8.57 -7.95
CA ASN A 261 7.20 8.68 -7.21
C ASN A 261 7.55 10.13 -6.81
N ILE A 262 6.57 11.00 -6.55
CA ILE A 262 6.79 12.38 -6.10
C ILE A 262 6.69 12.45 -4.57
N SER A 263 7.70 13.03 -3.92
CA SER A 263 7.86 12.89 -2.46
C SER A 263 7.59 14.16 -1.66
N TRP A 264 7.42 15.33 -2.28
CA TRP A 264 7.40 16.60 -1.54
C TRP A 264 6.30 16.70 -0.46
N PHE A 265 5.12 16.10 -0.70
CA PHE A 265 4.04 16.14 0.31
C PHE A 265 4.33 15.16 1.45
N ASP A 266 4.72 13.94 1.10
CA ASP A 266 5.07 12.88 2.04
C ASP A 266 6.20 13.34 2.97
N GLU A 267 7.33 13.73 2.39
CA GLU A 267 8.50 14.23 3.11
C GLU A 267 8.23 15.54 3.86
N GLY A 268 7.46 16.45 3.28
CA GLY A 268 7.11 17.71 3.94
C GLY A 268 6.34 17.48 5.24
N THR A 269 5.44 16.50 5.26
CA THR A 269 4.69 16.17 6.47
C THR A 269 5.51 15.37 7.48
N ALA A 270 6.36 14.44 7.03
CA ALA A 270 7.27 13.69 7.90
C ALA A 270 8.32 14.58 8.56
N THR A 271 8.96 15.46 7.80
CA THR A 271 9.93 16.47 8.32
C THR A 271 9.27 17.45 9.30
N TYR A 272 8.02 17.85 9.06
CA TYR A 272 7.23 18.66 9.99
C TYR A 272 6.99 17.92 11.32
N VAL A 273 6.66 16.63 11.29
CA VAL A 273 6.54 15.78 12.49
C VAL A 273 7.88 15.73 13.24
N SER A 274 9.00 15.50 12.55
CA SER A 274 10.32 15.52 13.20
C SER A 274 10.60 16.84 13.91
N SER A 275 10.23 17.97 13.30
CA SER A 275 10.43 19.30 13.91
C SER A 275 9.60 19.52 15.16
N ILE A 276 8.38 18.98 15.19
CA ILE A 276 7.57 18.93 16.41
C ILE A 276 8.28 18.09 17.47
N MET A 277 8.75 16.90 17.09
CA MET A 277 9.41 15.97 18.01
C MET A 277 10.66 16.55 18.64
N PHE A 278 11.58 17.10 17.83
CA PHE A 278 12.79 17.74 18.37
C PHE A 278 12.44 18.84 19.37
N ARG A 279 11.42 19.65 19.11
CA ARG A 279 11.00 20.68 20.08
C ARG A 279 10.44 20.09 21.38
N ILE A 280 9.62 19.05 21.30
CA ILE A 280 9.03 18.39 22.48
C ILE A 280 10.11 17.71 23.32
N LEU A 281 11.12 17.15 22.67
CA LEU A 281 12.29 16.53 23.30
C LEU A 281 13.33 17.56 23.76
N ASN A 282 13.05 18.86 23.60
CA ASN A 282 13.96 19.97 23.93
C ASN A 282 15.33 19.86 23.23
N GLN A 283 15.33 19.31 22.02
CA GLN A 283 16.48 19.18 21.14
C GLN A 283 16.53 20.33 20.13
N SER A 284 17.74 20.77 19.78
CA SER A 284 17.94 21.83 18.79
C SER A 284 17.96 21.23 17.38
N LYS A 285 17.15 21.77 16.45
CA LYS A 285 17.15 21.39 15.03
C LYS A 285 17.69 22.56 14.20
N PRO A 286 18.47 22.32 13.13
CA PRO A 286 18.79 23.34 12.14
C PRO A 286 17.56 24.13 11.68
N GLU A 287 17.72 25.44 11.51
CA GLU A 287 16.69 26.27 10.89
C GLU A 287 16.53 25.93 9.40
N ILE A 288 15.31 26.09 8.90
CA ILE A 288 14.96 25.82 7.50
C ILE A 288 14.97 27.15 6.75
N PHE A 289 15.83 27.28 5.75
CA PHE A 289 16.06 28.56 5.07
C PHE A 289 16.26 29.70 6.08
N GLY A 290 17.12 29.45 7.07
CA GLY A 290 17.31 30.32 8.24
C GLY A 290 18.76 30.73 8.45
N GLU A 291 19.08 31.09 9.69
CA GLU A 291 20.43 31.48 10.10
C GLU A 291 21.08 30.40 10.98
N SER A 292 22.40 30.44 11.10
CA SER A 292 23.14 29.53 11.98
C SER A 292 22.81 29.86 13.43
N ILE A 293 22.49 28.84 14.22
CA ILE A 293 22.25 28.98 15.66
C ILE A 293 23.60 28.85 16.38
N ILE A 294 23.98 29.89 17.12
CA ILE A 294 25.25 29.93 17.85
C ILE A 294 24.95 29.98 19.35
N TRP A 295 25.51 29.04 20.12
CA TRP A 295 25.44 29.08 21.58
C TRP A 295 26.80 28.77 22.20
N ARG A 296 26.94 29.06 23.50
CA ARG A 296 28.18 28.86 24.24
C ARG A 296 27.91 28.00 25.48
N GLU A 297 28.71 26.96 25.66
CA GLU A 297 28.75 26.18 26.91
C GLU A 297 30.17 26.25 27.49
N GLY A 298 30.31 26.94 28.62
CA GLY A 298 31.61 27.26 29.21
C GLY A 298 32.47 28.07 28.22
N ASN A 299 33.62 27.52 27.86
CA ASN A 299 34.57 28.14 26.92
C ASN A 299 34.39 27.68 25.46
N LYS A 300 33.45 26.77 25.18
CA LYS A 300 33.21 26.24 23.84
C LYS A 300 32.04 26.97 23.18
N ILE A 301 32.25 27.40 21.94
CA ILE A 301 31.20 27.95 21.07
C ILE A 301 30.75 26.81 20.16
N TYR A 302 29.45 26.60 20.10
CA TYR A 302 28.80 25.62 19.24
C TYR A 302 28.03 26.37 18.17
N THR A 303 28.11 25.87 16.93
CA THR A 303 27.38 26.41 15.79
C THR A 303 26.60 25.29 15.15
N LEU A 304 25.29 25.47 15.02
CA LEU A 304 24.41 24.61 14.26
C LEU A 304 24.04 25.35 12.96
N GLU A 305 24.57 24.88 11.85
CA GLU A 305 24.28 25.45 10.53
C GLU A 305 22.82 25.17 10.13
N PRO A 306 22.17 26.10 9.41
CA PRO A 306 20.82 25.87 8.92
C PRO A 306 20.85 24.85 7.78
N ASN A 307 19.72 24.16 7.55
CA ASN A 307 19.61 23.19 6.46
C ASN A 307 19.85 23.84 5.10
N GLN A 308 19.37 25.08 4.92
CA GLN A 308 19.56 25.94 3.76
C GLN A 308 19.46 27.40 4.21
N LYS A 309 19.85 28.36 3.38
CA LYS A 309 19.79 29.80 3.66
C LYS A 309 18.66 30.48 2.88
N PRO A 310 18.09 31.60 3.36
CA PRO A 310 17.06 32.36 2.62
C PRO A 310 17.43 32.69 1.16
N VAL A 311 18.72 32.92 0.91
CA VAL A 311 19.24 33.22 -0.44
C VAL A 311 19.09 32.04 -1.40
N ASP A 312 19.10 30.81 -0.92
CA ASP A 312 18.92 29.61 -1.75
C ASP A 312 17.49 29.55 -2.29
N LEU A 313 16.50 29.85 -1.43
CA LEU A 313 15.09 29.95 -1.80
C LEU A 313 14.83 31.12 -2.75
N TRP A 314 15.45 32.27 -2.49
CA TRP A 314 15.39 33.43 -3.39
C TRP A 314 15.95 33.10 -4.77
N ASN A 315 17.11 32.43 -4.83
CA ASN A 315 17.72 32.00 -6.09
C ASN A 315 16.83 31.03 -6.86
N TYR A 316 16.17 30.10 -6.16
CA TYR A 316 15.20 29.18 -6.76
C TYR A 316 14.04 29.94 -7.43
N TYR A 317 13.43 30.93 -6.75
CA TYR A 317 12.36 31.74 -7.31
C TYR A 317 12.81 32.68 -8.43
N LYS A 318 13.96 33.32 -8.27
CA LYS A 318 14.51 34.25 -9.27
C LYS A 318 14.80 33.55 -10.60
N LYS A 319 15.21 32.29 -10.56
CA LYS A 319 15.46 31.46 -11.75
C LYS A 319 14.18 30.85 -12.34
N ASN A 320 13.02 31.08 -11.73
CA ASN A 320 11.73 30.48 -12.11
C ASN A 320 11.80 28.94 -12.21
N GLU A 321 12.55 28.33 -11.29
CA GLU A 321 12.68 26.88 -11.19
C GLU A 321 11.35 26.26 -10.75
N ASN A 322 11.06 25.05 -11.22
CA ASN A 322 9.82 24.32 -10.88
C ASN A 322 10.05 22.83 -10.55
N TRP A 323 11.32 22.40 -10.48
CA TRP A 323 11.67 20.99 -10.28
C TRP A 323 11.18 20.42 -8.94
N MET A 324 10.92 21.27 -7.94
CA MET A 324 10.32 20.87 -6.67
C MET A 324 8.97 20.16 -6.83
N LEU A 325 8.18 20.50 -7.86
CA LEU A 325 6.91 19.80 -8.14
C LEU A 325 7.11 18.31 -8.45
N PHE A 326 8.29 17.92 -8.95
CA PHE A 326 8.60 16.55 -9.37
C PHE A 326 9.70 15.91 -8.51
N TRP A 327 9.99 16.54 -7.37
CA TRP A 327 11.11 16.18 -6.53
C TRP A 327 10.90 14.84 -5.84
N ASN A 328 11.99 14.08 -5.79
CA ASN A 328 12.14 12.81 -5.08
C ASN A 328 13.60 12.74 -4.60
N PRO A 329 13.86 12.43 -3.31
CA PRO A 329 15.21 12.44 -2.76
C PRO A 329 16.17 11.46 -3.44
N ARG A 330 15.66 10.34 -3.99
CA ARG A 330 16.46 9.34 -4.70
C ARG A 330 17.02 9.82 -6.04
N LYS A 331 16.42 10.86 -6.65
CA LYS A 331 16.88 11.43 -7.94
C LYS A 331 18.11 12.34 -7.80
N TYR A 332 18.45 12.74 -6.59
CA TYR A 332 19.48 13.75 -6.33
C TYR A 332 20.48 13.22 -5.32
N SER A 333 21.77 13.37 -5.58
CA SER A 333 22.86 13.08 -4.64
C SER A 333 23.63 14.34 -4.22
N ASP A 334 23.10 15.52 -4.56
CA ASP A 334 23.69 16.82 -4.28
C ASP A 334 22.77 17.68 -3.38
N TRP A 335 23.10 18.97 -3.25
CA TRP A 335 22.37 19.93 -2.42
C TRP A 335 20.85 20.00 -2.70
N ARG A 336 20.38 19.58 -3.88
CA ARG A 336 18.94 19.57 -4.22
C ARG A 336 18.15 18.58 -3.37
N ARG A 337 18.80 17.56 -2.82
CA ARG A 337 18.17 16.64 -1.86
C ARG A 337 17.80 17.39 -0.58
N GLU A 338 18.79 18.02 0.07
CA GLU A 338 18.58 18.79 1.30
C GLU A 338 17.66 20.00 1.09
N PHE A 339 17.80 20.69 -0.05
CA PHE A 339 16.88 21.75 -0.43
C PHE A 339 15.45 21.22 -0.53
N GLY A 340 15.25 20.03 -1.11
CA GLY A 340 13.92 19.47 -1.29
C GLY A 340 13.23 19.10 0.02
N TYR A 341 13.95 18.53 0.98
CA TYR A 341 13.44 18.32 2.35
C TYR A 341 13.06 19.66 3.00
N ALA A 342 13.98 20.63 2.97
CA ALA A 342 13.76 21.96 3.55
C ALA A 342 12.55 22.68 2.92
N TYR A 343 12.42 22.66 1.59
CA TYR A 343 11.33 23.32 0.86
C TYR A 343 9.98 22.65 1.15
N SER A 344 9.96 21.32 1.19
CA SER A 344 8.77 20.53 1.50
C SER A 344 8.27 20.83 2.92
N GLU A 345 9.17 20.86 3.90
CA GLU A 345 8.83 21.22 5.28
C GLU A 345 8.34 22.68 5.39
N LEU A 346 9.05 23.61 4.75
CA LEU A 346 8.68 25.03 4.72
C LEU A 346 7.26 25.22 4.17
N PHE A 347 6.89 24.45 3.14
CA PHE A 347 5.55 24.47 2.58
C PHE A 347 4.48 24.02 3.56
N ILE A 348 4.69 22.91 4.27
CA ILE A 348 3.74 22.45 5.29
C ILE A 348 3.62 23.47 6.43
N ARG A 349 4.72 24.06 6.89
CA ARG A 349 4.69 25.12 7.91
C ARG A 349 3.95 26.37 7.43
N ASP A 350 4.24 26.86 6.22
CA ASP A 350 3.57 28.02 5.65
C ASP A 350 2.07 27.78 5.40
N TYR A 351 1.68 26.54 5.13
CA TYR A 351 0.29 26.13 5.03
C TYR A 351 -0.43 26.15 6.39
N LEU A 352 0.26 25.73 7.44
CA LEU A 352 -0.31 25.55 8.79
C LEU A 352 -0.24 26.79 9.69
N LYS A 353 0.51 27.83 9.31
CA LYS A 353 0.79 28.99 10.16
C LYS A 353 -0.46 29.68 10.73
N ASP A 354 -1.55 29.70 9.98
CA ASP A 354 -2.81 30.35 10.36
C ASP A 354 -3.86 29.35 10.91
N ASN A 355 -3.69 28.06 10.63
CA ASN A 355 -4.57 26.99 11.10
C ASN A 355 -3.79 25.67 11.24
N ALA A 356 -3.32 25.38 12.45
CA ALA A 356 -2.53 24.19 12.75
C ALA A 356 -3.27 22.86 12.53
N THR A 357 -4.61 22.88 12.46
CA THR A 357 -5.42 21.67 12.27
C THR A 357 -5.78 21.42 10.80
N ALA A 358 -5.37 22.29 9.88
CA ALA A 358 -5.81 22.23 8.48
C ALA A 358 -5.42 20.93 7.77
N LEU A 359 -4.31 20.28 8.17
CA LEU A 359 -3.91 18.98 7.63
C LEU A 359 -4.98 17.90 7.83
N ARG A 360 -5.74 17.90 8.93
CA ARG A 360 -6.82 16.90 9.15
C ARG A 360 -7.83 16.87 8.01
N ARG A 361 -8.18 18.05 7.48
CA ARG A 361 -9.07 18.17 6.32
C ARG A 361 -8.39 17.62 5.07
N VAL A 362 -7.10 17.91 4.87
CA VAL A 362 -6.32 17.43 3.73
C VAL A 362 -6.30 15.90 3.69
N TYR A 363 -5.92 15.25 4.79
CA TYR A 363 -5.91 13.79 4.93
C TYR A 363 -7.29 13.17 4.65
N LYS A 364 -8.36 13.78 5.18
CA LYS A 364 -9.73 13.33 4.91
C LYS A 364 -10.12 13.40 3.44
N GLU A 365 -9.70 14.44 2.71
CA GLU A 365 -10.01 14.56 1.28
C GLU A 365 -9.13 13.64 0.43
N LEU A 366 -7.88 13.40 0.83
CA LEU A 366 -6.98 12.46 0.14
C LEU A 366 -7.52 11.03 0.19
N LEU A 367 -8.05 10.59 1.34
CA LEU A 367 -8.68 9.26 1.51
C LEU A 367 -9.90 9.00 0.61
N LYS A 368 -10.50 10.05 0.01
CA LYS A 368 -11.64 9.89 -0.89
C LYS A 368 -11.22 9.58 -2.32
N ILE A 369 -9.93 9.65 -2.63
CA ILE A 369 -9.41 9.38 -3.97
C ILE A 369 -9.40 7.86 -4.17
N ASN A 370 -10.12 7.39 -5.18
CA ASN A 370 -10.34 5.97 -5.44
C ASN A 370 -9.84 5.55 -6.84
N LYS A 371 -8.79 6.22 -7.33
CA LYS A 371 -8.17 5.94 -8.63
C LYS A 371 -6.66 6.03 -8.52
N ILE A 372 -5.95 5.16 -9.22
CA ILE A 372 -4.50 5.25 -9.34
C ILE A 372 -4.14 6.43 -10.24
N VAL A 373 -3.15 7.23 -9.84
CA VAL A 373 -2.63 8.37 -10.59
C VAL A 373 -1.16 8.16 -10.91
N GLU A 374 -0.87 7.92 -12.19
CA GLU A 374 0.50 7.75 -12.70
C GLU A 374 1.08 9.05 -13.28
N ASN A 375 0.23 10.03 -13.56
CA ASN A 375 0.65 11.31 -14.13
C ASN A 375 1.07 12.30 -13.03
N SER A 376 2.35 12.71 -13.06
CA SER A 376 2.93 13.67 -12.13
C SER A 376 2.21 15.02 -12.06
N TYR A 377 1.71 15.55 -13.18
CA TYR A 377 1.00 16.83 -13.19
C TYR A 377 -0.38 16.70 -12.53
N GLU A 378 -1.12 15.64 -12.85
CA GLU A 378 -2.41 15.34 -12.26
C GLU A 378 -2.31 15.18 -10.74
N ARG A 379 -1.34 14.40 -10.26
CA ARG A 379 -1.05 14.23 -8.83
C ARG A 379 -0.85 15.56 -8.12
N ASN A 380 -0.01 16.43 -8.69
CA ASN A 380 0.26 17.74 -8.11
C ASN A 380 -0.97 18.66 -8.15
N GLN A 381 -1.80 18.59 -9.18
CA GLN A 381 -3.05 19.35 -9.25
C GLN A 381 -4.05 18.90 -8.17
N ILE A 382 -4.19 17.58 -7.96
CA ILE A 382 -5.07 17.02 -6.93
C ILE A 382 -4.66 17.54 -5.55
N ILE A 383 -3.40 17.38 -5.16
CA ILE A 383 -2.94 17.74 -3.81
C ILE A 383 -2.99 19.25 -3.60
N GLN A 384 -2.54 20.07 -4.57
CA GLN A 384 -2.63 21.53 -4.46
C GLN A 384 -4.08 22.03 -4.40
N LYS A 385 -5.01 21.40 -5.14
CA LYS A 385 -6.44 21.71 -5.07
C LYS A 385 -7.02 21.40 -3.69
N ILE A 386 -6.66 20.27 -3.09
CA ILE A 386 -7.10 19.90 -1.73
C ILE A 386 -6.56 20.90 -0.69
N LEU A 387 -5.28 21.26 -0.81
CA LEU A 387 -4.64 22.25 0.05
C LEU A 387 -5.26 23.64 -0.13
N GLY A 388 -5.65 24.00 -1.37
CA GLY A 388 -6.11 25.34 -1.72
C GLY A 388 -4.96 26.35 -1.77
N LYS A 389 -3.73 25.88 -2.05
CA LYS A 389 -2.51 26.68 -2.02
C LYS A 389 -1.54 26.21 -3.11
N GLU A 390 -0.92 27.15 -3.81
CA GLU A 390 0.16 26.86 -4.76
C GLU A 390 1.42 26.41 -4.02
N PHE A 391 2.16 25.47 -4.61
CA PHE A 391 3.40 24.93 -4.04
C PHE A 391 4.60 25.89 -4.15
N ARG A 392 4.47 27.07 -3.54
CA ARG A 392 5.43 28.20 -3.53
C ARG A 392 5.47 28.88 -2.15
N PRO A 393 6.03 28.22 -1.12
CA PRO A 393 6.04 28.76 0.24
C PRO A 393 6.94 29.99 0.38
N CYS A 394 6.48 31.02 1.11
CA CYS A 394 7.24 32.26 1.26
C CYS A 394 7.66 32.89 -0.08
N TYR A 395 6.86 32.74 -1.14
CA TYR A 395 7.20 33.30 -2.45
C TYR A 395 7.34 34.83 -2.40
N SER A 396 8.52 35.32 -2.77
CA SER A 396 8.79 36.72 -3.06
C SER A 396 10.02 36.83 -3.95
N LEU A 397 10.14 37.95 -4.68
CA LEU A 397 11.38 38.34 -5.36
C LEU A 397 12.23 39.30 -4.50
N ASP A 398 11.72 39.71 -3.34
CA ASP A 398 12.45 40.43 -2.30
C ASP A 398 13.02 39.44 -1.27
N LEU A 399 14.35 39.45 -1.12
CA LEU A 399 15.05 38.59 -0.17
C LEU A 399 14.65 38.87 1.29
N GLU A 400 14.30 40.11 1.62
CA GLU A 400 13.95 40.50 2.98
C GLU A 400 12.55 39.99 3.36
N GLU A 401 11.62 39.95 2.41
CA GLU A 401 10.32 39.30 2.62
C GLU A 401 10.48 37.79 2.85
N ILE A 402 11.37 37.13 2.09
CA ILE A 402 11.70 35.71 2.29
C ILE A 402 12.26 35.49 3.69
N ARG A 403 13.26 36.28 4.11
CA ARG A 403 13.87 36.20 5.44
C ARG A 403 12.84 36.35 6.55
N ASN A 404 11.98 37.36 6.45
CA ASN A 404 10.94 37.60 7.44
C ASN A 404 9.92 36.46 7.49
N CYS A 405 9.58 35.86 6.35
CA CYS A 405 8.70 34.70 6.29
C CYS A 405 9.34 33.46 6.92
N THR A 406 10.55 33.08 6.52
CA THR A 406 11.24 31.89 7.03
C THR A 406 11.54 32.02 8.52
N TYR A 407 11.95 33.21 9.00
CA TYR A 407 12.14 33.49 10.42
C TYR A 407 10.87 33.25 11.24
N LYS A 408 9.72 33.76 10.79
CA LYS A 408 8.42 33.54 11.46
C LYS A 408 8.07 32.05 11.52
N LEU A 409 8.33 31.31 10.45
CA LEU A 409 8.04 29.87 10.36
C LEU A 409 9.01 29.00 11.19
N ASN A 410 10.27 29.42 11.35
CA ASN A 410 11.21 28.76 12.26
C ASN A 410 10.81 28.96 13.73
N LYS A 411 10.17 30.10 14.06
CA LYS A 411 9.67 30.41 15.41
C LYS A 411 8.21 30.04 15.66
N MET A 412 7.55 29.43 14.67
CA MET A 412 6.14 29.02 14.75
C MET A 412 5.91 28.18 16.01
N LYS A 413 4.83 28.45 16.75
CA LYS A 413 4.36 27.56 17.83
C LYS A 413 3.57 26.41 17.22
N PHE A 414 3.91 25.18 17.57
CA PHE A 414 3.14 24.02 17.16
C PHE A 414 1.95 23.85 18.10
N VAL A 415 0.73 23.99 17.55
CA VAL A 415 -0.51 23.71 18.27
C VAL A 415 -0.97 22.32 17.88
N ILE A 416 -1.03 21.40 18.85
CA ILE A 416 -1.41 20.01 18.64
C ILE A 416 -2.64 19.73 19.50
N GLU A 417 -3.79 19.58 18.87
CA GLU A 417 -5.02 19.24 19.57
C GLU A 417 -5.19 17.72 19.61
N LYS A 418 -5.64 17.16 20.73
CA LYS A 418 -5.99 15.74 20.79
C LYS A 418 -7.33 15.52 20.12
N ASN A 419 -7.38 14.82 18.98
CA ASN A 419 -8.56 14.12 18.43
C ASN A 419 -8.24 13.51 17.04
N GLY A 420 -8.61 12.24 16.82
CA GLY A 420 -8.45 11.54 15.53
C GLY A 420 -9.63 10.60 15.24
N LYS A 421 -9.95 10.40 13.96
CA LYS A 421 -10.98 9.49 13.47
C LYS A 421 -10.33 8.20 12.95
N LYS A 422 -10.94 7.04 13.24
CA LYS A 422 -10.47 5.76 12.69
C LYS A 422 -10.70 5.74 11.18
N ILE A 423 -9.75 5.15 10.46
CA ILE A 423 -9.98 4.71 9.08
C ILE A 423 -10.88 3.47 9.17
N ASP A 424 -12.06 3.55 8.56
CA ASP A 424 -13.07 2.50 8.65
C ASP A 424 -13.76 2.34 7.30
N TYR A 425 -13.61 1.17 6.69
CA TYR A 425 -14.31 0.75 5.48
C TYR A 425 -15.18 -0.46 5.86
N LYS A 426 -16.35 -0.58 5.23
CA LYS A 426 -17.19 -1.77 5.34
C LYS A 426 -17.09 -2.57 4.05
N VAL A 427 -16.51 -3.77 4.13
CA VAL A 427 -16.29 -4.66 2.99
C VAL A 427 -17.24 -5.85 3.07
N GLU A 428 -18.16 -5.93 2.11
CA GLU A 428 -19.08 -7.05 1.95
C GLU A 428 -18.48 -8.09 0.99
N ILE A 429 -18.29 -9.32 1.49
CA ILE A 429 -17.81 -10.47 0.70
C ILE A 429 -19.01 -11.11 -0.01
N PRO A 430 -18.94 -11.38 -1.32
CA PRO A 430 -20.04 -12.00 -2.05
C PRO A 430 -20.35 -13.41 -1.50
N GLU A 431 -21.63 -13.73 -1.41
CA GLU A 431 -22.07 -15.10 -1.13
C GLU A 431 -21.82 -15.99 -2.35
N LEU A 432 -21.39 -17.23 -2.12
CA LEU A 432 -21.22 -18.19 -3.21
C LEU A 432 -22.55 -18.43 -3.93
N PRO A 433 -22.58 -18.46 -5.27
CA PRO A 433 -23.78 -18.77 -6.02
C PRO A 433 -24.36 -20.10 -5.55
N LYS A 434 -25.66 -20.12 -5.22
CA LYS A 434 -26.38 -21.37 -5.02
C LYS A 434 -26.39 -22.11 -6.35
N GLU A 435 -26.12 -23.42 -6.34
CA GLU A 435 -26.14 -24.23 -7.55
C GLU A 435 -27.48 -24.05 -8.28
N GLU A 436 -27.47 -23.38 -9.43
CA GLU A 436 -28.55 -23.47 -10.39
C GLU A 436 -28.49 -24.88 -11.00
N VAL A 437 -29.21 -25.80 -10.36
CA VAL A 437 -29.45 -27.11 -10.94
C VAL A 437 -30.30 -26.89 -12.19
N ASP A 438 -29.67 -26.99 -13.37
CA ASP A 438 -30.38 -26.91 -14.64
C ASP A 438 -31.40 -28.05 -14.70
N MET A 439 -32.66 -27.71 -14.43
CA MET A 439 -33.75 -28.66 -14.28
C MET A 439 -33.95 -29.43 -15.58
N ILE A 440 -33.65 -28.81 -16.73
CA ILE A 440 -33.70 -29.44 -18.05
C ILE A 440 -32.60 -30.49 -18.16
N TYR A 441 -31.37 -30.23 -17.71
CA TYR A 441 -30.30 -31.23 -17.72
C TYR A 441 -30.63 -32.44 -16.82
N LYS A 442 -31.19 -32.21 -15.62
CA LYS A 442 -31.67 -33.30 -14.75
C LYS A 442 -32.77 -34.14 -15.41
N ILE A 443 -33.74 -33.49 -16.06
CA ILE A 443 -34.83 -34.18 -16.77
C ILE A 443 -34.27 -34.97 -17.95
N THR A 444 -33.38 -34.38 -18.75
CA THR A 444 -32.78 -35.06 -19.91
C THR A 444 -31.97 -36.29 -19.47
N ASN A 445 -31.14 -36.18 -18.43
CA ASN A 445 -30.39 -37.33 -17.91
C ASN A 445 -31.29 -38.40 -17.31
N PHE A 446 -32.36 -38.01 -16.59
CA PHE A 446 -33.34 -38.96 -16.09
C PHE A 446 -34.05 -39.72 -17.22
N ILE A 447 -34.42 -39.03 -18.31
CA ILE A 447 -35.01 -39.66 -19.49
C ILE A 447 -34.01 -40.61 -20.17
N ILE A 448 -32.75 -40.21 -20.32
CA ILE A 448 -31.70 -41.06 -20.91
C ILE A 448 -31.45 -42.32 -20.07
N GLU A 449 -31.39 -42.19 -18.75
CA GLU A 449 -31.28 -43.32 -17.81
C GLU A 449 -32.47 -44.28 -17.94
N LYS A 450 -33.69 -43.75 -18.01
CA LYS A 450 -34.90 -44.56 -18.20
C LYS A 450 -34.94 -45.26 -19.57
N ILE A 451 -34.48 -44.60 -20.62
CA ILE A 451 -34.36 -45.21 -21.95
C ILE A 451 -33.32 -46.34 -21.93
N ARG A 452 -32.19 -46.16 -21.23
CA ARG A 452 -31.19 -47.21 -21.04
C ARG A 452 -31.73 -48.42 -20.28
N GLU A 453 -32.46 -48.22 -19.20
CA GLU A 453 -33.13 -49.31 -18.46
C GLU A 453 -34.10 -50.06 -19.38
N ILE A 454 -34.95 -49.36 -20.13
CA ILE A 454 -35.90 -49.97 -21.07
C ILE A 454 -35.16 -50.76 -22.16
N TYR A 455 -34.06 -50.22 -22.69
CA TYR A 455 -33.27 -50.89 -23.71
C TYR A 455 -32.61 -52.17 -23.17
N LEU A 456 -32.10 -52.15 -21.93
CA LEU A 456 -31.55 -53.34 -21.26
C LEU A 456 -32.62 -54.41 -21.00
N ILE A 457 -33.83 -54.00 -20.62
CA ILE A 457 -34.98 -54.92 -20.46
C ILE A 457 -35.37 -55.54 -21.81
N LEU A 458 -35.41 -54.75 -22.88
CA LEU A 458 -35.74 -55.22 -24.23
C LEU A 458 -34.68 -56.19 -24.80
N ILE A 459 -33.39 -55.93 -24.54
CA ILE A 459 -32.31 -56.86 -24.92
C ILE A 459 -32.48 -58.20 -24.19
N ASN A 460 -32.80 -58.19 -22.90
CA ASN A 460 -33.02 -59.43 -22.15
C ASN A 460 -34.26 -60.21 -22.61
N PHE A 461 -35.27 -59.53 -23.18
CA PHE A 461 -36.44 -60.17 -23.77
C PHE A 461 -36.22 -60.76 -25.16
N LEU A 462 -35.17 -60.32 -25.88
CA LEU A 462 -34.81 -60.81 -27.22
C LEU A 462 -33.79 -61.98 -27.19
N ILE A 463 -33.27 -62.31 -26.00
CA ILE A 463 -32.30 -63.40 -25.77
C ILE A 463 -32.96 -64.64 -25.11
N LEU A 464 -34.27 -64.56 -24.81
CA LEU A 464 -35.15 -65.67 -24.44
C LEU A 464 -36.02 -66.06 -25.64
#